data_AF-A0A7J3JSA7-F1
#
_entry.id   AF-A0A7J3JSA7-F1
#
_cell.length_a   1.000
_cell.length_b   1.000
_cell.length_c   1.000
_cell.angle_alpha   90.00
_cell.angle_beta   90.00
_cell.angle_gamma   90.00
#
_symmetry.space_group_name_H-M   'P 1'
#
loop_
_entity.id
_entity.type
_entity.pdbx_description
1 polymer ?
#
loop_
_entity_poly.entity_id
_entity_poly.type
_entity_poly.pdbx_seq_one_letter_code
_entity_poly.pdbx_strand_id
1 'polypeptide(L)'
;MEFGNVVNIAGFKFRILFYKPGYTPHYAEHVTDPRDGREKLVLADPHNRFSTIIYDTVRGVIEDEIKIVDGRIPNPHTAHMVMEKIPAINAEPGDILCPDRSGRWVVIDRDSHRIKWSLLMDDSEWPHDILPSSDGRGVVVTDYGAGGHGGFVRKVLFNGTTIWNVQMFKAAKISKVFGSTASGMHTSSFGGNYIVAQNNDIAGVYEIDENGCIVWQCPKEIGSSNNFWPFKPHSAFRMGLAEAGGNLTIMGLEAGGGIVAIDYFCRPRWGVMSVYSIYPTLYYKPSRYGLMETTHVFPTLRGTVAAIDWRGYSGSMIIELLEIPRTPLSWILSWDLDPGPRGVWLDPPLEVLDFDFIVVSLTNIGNGPVKWHLYASMQPILTEEHFDNLWRSIAIGTLGGGDTVSIEVDNRMKRYTFLRLRVDRGIEAVPSKVRTVVTWY
;
A
#
# COMPACT_ATOMS: atom_id res chain seq x y z
N MET A 1 6.07 1.26 34.77
CA MET A 1 5.62 0.62 33.51
C MET A 1 4.11 0.57 33.55
N GLU A 2 3.45 1.63 33.12
CA GLU A 2 1.99 1.63 32.97
C GLU A 2 1.62 0.73 31.80
N PHE A 3 0.58 -0.09 31.95
CA PHE A 3 0.02 -0.92 30.90
C PHE A 3 -0.60 0.00 29.83
N GLY A 4 0.22 0.51 28.91
CA GLY A 4 -0.21 1.49 27.92
C GLY A 4 -1.23 0.91 26.94
N ASN A 5 -2.44 1.47 26.90
CA ASN A 5 -3.42 1.50 25.81
C ASN A 5 -3.35 0.38 24.75
N VAL A 6 -3.29 -0.89 25.17
CA VAL A 6 -3.39 -2.04 24.27
C VAL A 6 -4.87 -2.34 24.04
N VAL A 7 -5.26 -2.40 22.78
CA VAL A 7 -6.61 -2.76 22.36
C VAL A 7 -6.53 -4.08 21.60
N ASN A 8 -7.50 -4.97 21.86
CA ASN A 8 -7.67 -6.23 21.13
C ASN A 8 -9.13 -6.32 20.65
N ILE A 9 -9.32 -6.32 19.33
CA ILE A 9 -10.63 -6.46 18.70
C ILE A 9 -10.57 -7.64 17.73
N ALA A 10 -11.24 -8.74 18.06
CA ALA A 10 -11.35 -9.93 17.21
C ALA A 10 -9.99 -10.44 16.68
N GLY A 11 -8.94 -10.44 17.52
CA GLY A 11 -7.59 -10.90 17.15
C GLY A 11 -6.72 -9.83 16.49
N PHE A 12 -7.26 -8.62 16.25
CA PHE A 12 -6.47 -7.46 15.87
C PHE A 12 -5.97 -6.74 17.13
N LYS A 13 -4.69 -6.89 17.43
CA LYS A 13 -4.06 -6.35 18.65
C LYS A 13 -3.07 -5.23 18.31
N PHE A 14 -3.30 -4.07 18.89
CA PHE A 14 -2.50 -2.88 18.64
C PHE A 14 -2.36 -2.02 19.89
N ARG A 15 -1.34 -1.16 19.92
CA ARG A 15 -1.20 -0.08 20.90
C ARG A 15 -1.55 1.25 20.26
N ILE A 16 -2.18 2.14 21.03
CA ILE A 16 -2.44 3.51 20.60
C ILE A 16 -1.18 4.34 20.85
N LEU A 17 -0.61 4.91 19.78
CA LEU A 17 0.54 5.83 19.87
C LEU A 17 0.08 7.28 20.07
N PHE A 18 -1.03 7.67 19.42
CA PHE A 18 -1.59 9.01 19.53
C PHE A 18 -3.09 8.98 19.27
N TYR A 19 -3.86 9.68 20.10
CA TYR A 19 -5.23 10.07 19.84
C TYR A 19 -5.55 11.32 20.66
N LYS A 20 -6.06 12.36 20.01
CA LYS A 20 -6.53 13.57 20.67
C LYS A 20 -7.70 14.16 19.88
N PRO A 21 -8.87 14.37 20.50
CA PRO A 21 -10.00 15.02 19.83
C PRO A 21 -9.59 16.39 19.24
N GLY A 22 -10.07 16.68 18.04
CA GLY A 22 -9.71 17.88 17.27
C GLY A 22 -8.41 17.76 16.46
N TYR A 23 -7.72 16.62 16.54
CA TYR A 23 -6.53 16.31 15.75
C TYR A 23 -6.84 15.15 14.80
N THR A 24 -6.75 15.43 13.51
CA THR A 24 -6.96 14.51 12.40
C THR A 24 -5.68 14.35 11.57
N PRO A 25 -4.58 13.84 12.14
CA PRO A 25 -3.39 13.60 11.36
C PRO A 25 -3.74 12.66 10.20
N HIS A 26 -3.25 13.00 9.02
CA HIS A 26 -3.39 12.23 7.80
C HIS A 26 -2.09 11.50 7.46
N TYR A 27 -0.96 11.95 8.00
CA TYR A 27 0.36 11.34 7.84
C TYR A 27 1.12 11.36 9.17
N ALA A 28 2.03 10.40 9.33
CA ALA A 28 2.89 10.28 10.50
C ALA A 28 4.23 9.67 10.09
N GLU A 29 5.32 10.26 10.57
CA GLU A 29 6.66 9.70 10.51
C GLU A 29 7.12 9.35 11.94
N HIS A 30 7.69 8.17 12.15
CA HIS A 30 8.27 7.77 13.43
C HIS A 30 9.78 7.90 13.37
N VAL A 31 10.31 8.92 14.04
CA VAL A 31 11.71 9.34 13.91
C VAL A 31 12.38 9.47 15.28
N THR A 32 13.71 9.35 15.27
CA THR A 32 14.53 9.82 16.38
C THR A 32 14.89 11.27 16.09
N ASP A 33 14.30 12.22 16.82
CA ASP A 33 14.52 13.64 16.57
C ASP A 33 16.02 13.97 16.66
N PRO A 34 16.64 14.52 15.60
CA PRO A 34 18.07 14.78 15.57
C PRO A 34 18.51 15.90 16.52
N ARG A 35 17.57 16.65 17.12
CA ARG A 35 17.86 17.74 18.06
C ARG A 35 18.06 17.24 19.50
N ASP A 36 17.31 16.23 19.92
CA ASP A 36 17.33 15.75 21.32
C ASP A 36 17.55 14.24 21.46
N GLY A 37 17.57 13.49 20.34
CA GLY A 37 17.79 12.04 20.30
C GLY A 37 16.61 11.22 20.79
N ARG A 38 15.41 11.79 20.93
CA ARG A 38 14.23 11.08 21.45
C ARG A 38 13.29 10.62 20.33
N GLU A 39 12.54 9.56 20.61
CA GLU A 39 11.49 9.06 19.71
C GLU A 39 10.33 10.05 19.63
N LYS A 40 9.98 10.49 18.42
CA LYS A 40 8.85 11.37 18.16
C LYS A 40 7.98 10.82 17.03
N LEU A 41 6.72 11.26 17.02
CA LEU A 41 5.89 11.23 15.83
C LEU A 41 5.81 12.62 15.22
N VAL A 42 6.12 12.72 13.93
CA VAL A 42 5.92 13.92 13.11
C VAL A 42 4.61 13.74 12.37
N LEU A 43 3.61 14.55 12.67
CA LEU A 43 2.26 14.37 12.16
C LEU A 43 1.90 15.50 11.21
N ALA A 44 1.22 15.19 10.12
CA ALA A 44 0.63 16.18 9.22
C ALA A 44 -0.89 16.15 9.35
N ASP A 45 -1.51 17.28 9.71
CA ASP A 45 -2.97 17.40 9.85
C ASP A 45 -3.50 18.45 8.87
N PRO A 46 -4.01 18.01 7.70
CA PRO A 46 -4.51 18.91 6.66
C PRO A 46 -5.98 19.31 6.83
N HIS A 47 -6.73 18.75 7.79
CA HIS A 47 -8.20 18.89 7.83
C HIS A 47 -8.71 19.73 9.00
N ASN A 48 -8.10 19.60 10.18
CA ASN A 48 -8.56 20.32 11.37
C ASN A 48 -7.56 21.37 11.84
N ARG A 49 -6.26 21.05 11.78
CA ARG A 49 -5.21 21.91 12.35
C ARG A 49 -4.47 22.72 11.29
N PHE A 50 -4.42 22.21 10.05
CA PHE A 50 -3.62 22.78 8.97
C PHE A 50 -2.17 22.99 9.42
N SER A 51 -1.59 21.96 10.02
CA SER A 51 -0.31 22.07 10.72
C SER A 51 0.51 20.78 10.67
N THR A 52 1.82 20.95 10.84
CA THR A 52 2.71 19.87 11.26
C THR A 52 2.82 19.85 12.78
N ILE A 53 2.72 18.68 13.40
CA ILE A 53 2.76 18.52 14.86
C ILE A 53 3.92 17.58 15.20
N ILE A 54 4.67 17.89 16.24
CA ILE A 54 5.68 16.99 16.78
C ILE A 54 5.26 16.53 18.16
N TYR A 55 5.12 15.22 18.30
CA TYR A 55 4.61 14.56 19.49
C TYR A 55 5.68 13.64 20.08
N ASP A 56 6.03 13.89 21.34
CA ASP A 56 6.92 13.02 22.11
C ASP A 56 6.13 11.82 22.61
N THR A 57 6.42 10.64 22.05
CA THR A 57 5.69 9.40 22.34
C THR A 57 5.95 8.87 23.74
N VAL A 58 7.09 9.24 24.33
CA VAL A 58 7.50 8.80 25.67
C VAL A 58 6.85 9.67 26.75
N ARG A 59 6.84 10.98 26.55
CA ARG A 59 6.26 11.95 27.48
C ARG A 59 4.75 12.12 27.30
N GLY A 60 4.22 11.72 26.14
CA GLY A 60 2.81 11.86 25.82
C GLY A 60 2.36 13.30 25.58
N VAL A 61 3.25 14.16 25.07
CA VAL A 61 2.99 15.60 24.90
C VAL A 61 3.26 16.05 23.47
N ILE A 62 2.43 17.00 22.99
CA ILE A 62 2.74 17.77 21.80
C ILE A 62 3.80 18.79 22.19
N GLU A 63 4.99 18.68 21.60
CA GLU A 63 6.10 19.59 21.88
C GLU A 63 6.04 20.85 21.03
N ASP A 64 5.48 20.74 19.83
CA ASP A 64 5.33 21.89 18.93
C ASP A 64 4.24 21.62 17.89
N GLU A 65 3.66 22.71 17.38
CA GLU A 65 2.63 22.71 16.34
C GLU A 65 2.87 23.88 15.38
N ILE A 66 3.33 23.55 14.18
CA ILE A 66 3.72 24.51 13.13
C ILE A 66 2.54 24.68 12.18
N LYS A 67 1.86 25.82 12.24
CA LYS A 67 0.71 26.11 11.37
C LYS A 67 1.14 26.50 9.96
N ILE A 68 0.46 25.92 8.97
CA ILE A 68 0.53 26.32 7.56
C ILE A 68 -0.71 27.17 7.27
N VAL A 69 -0.55 28.49 7.27
CA VAL A 69 -1.69 29.42 7.32
C VAL A 69 -2.15 29.94 5.95
N ASP A 70 -1.29 29.92 4.93
CA ASP A 70 -1.54 30.62 3.67
C ASP A 70 -2.07 29.72 2.57
N GLY A 71 -3.30 29.98 2.11
CA GLY A 71 -3.87 29.37 0.91
C GLY A 71 -5.11 28.52 1.18
N ARG A 72 -5.59 27.82 0.16
CA ARG A 72 -6.89 27.13 0.17
C ARG A 72 -6.80 25.62 0.04
N ILE A 73 -5.64 25.10 -0.40
CA ILE A 73 -5.43 23.65 -0.48
C ILE A 73 -5.37 23.14 0.97
N PRO A 74 -6.11 22.07 1.33
CA PRO A 74 -6.00 21.47 2.65
C PRO A 74 -4.62 20.84 2.76
N ASN A 75 -3.68 21.47 3.46
CA ASN A 75 -2.31 20.99 3.62
C ASN A 75 -1.79 21.42 5.00
N PRO A 76 -0.84 20.66 5.58
CA PRO A 76 -0.03 19.61 4.96
C PRO A 76 -0.68 18.21 4.98
N HIS A 77 -0.73 17.52 3.83
CA HIS A 77 -1.12 16.09 3.77
C HIS A 77 -0.03 15.13 4.23
N THR A 78 1.22 15.57 4.20
CA THR A 78 2.44 14.85 4.58
C THR A 78 3.41 15.82 5.23
N ALA A 79 4.27 15.31 6.12
CA ALA A 79 5.29 16.13 6.76
C ALA A 79 6.44 15.23 7.21
N HIS A 80 7.63 15.49 6.67
CA HIS A 80 8.84 14.74 6.96
C HIS A 80 9.80 15.59 7.75
N MET A 81 10.42 15.00 8.76
CA MET A 81 11.52 15.66 9.46
C MET A 81 12.82 15.50 8.67
N VAL A 82 13.52 16.61 8.47
CA VAL A 82 14.85 16.61 7.89
C VAL A 82 15.79 15.95 8.90
N MET A 83 16.31 14.76 8.56
CA MET A 83 17.20 14.01 9.45
C MET A 83 18.66 14.44 9.31
N GLU A 84 19.04 14.90 8.12
CA GLU A 84 20.39 15.31 7.76
C GLU A 84 20.36 16.65 7.02
N LYS A 85 21.43 17.43 7.14
CA LYS A 85 21.53 18.74 6.48
C LYS A 85 21.41 18.61 4.96
N ILE A 86 20.59 19.47 4.34
CA ILE A 86 20.46 19.58 2.88
C ILE A 86 20.87 21.01 2.47
N PRO A 87 22.18 21.25 2.19
CA PRO A 87 22.69 22.60 1.96
C PRO A 87 21.99 23.35 0.81
N ALA A 88 21.60 22.64 -0.25
CA ALA A 88 21.00 23.22 -1.45
C ALA A 88 19.68 23.95 -1.20
N ILE A 89 18.97 23.61 -0.12
CA ILE A 89 17.70 24.23 0.28
C ILE A 89 17.76 24.82 1.70
N ASN A 90 18.98 24.97 2.23
CA ASN A 90 19.25 25.47 3.58
C ASN A 90 18.46 24.74 4.68
N ALA A 91 18.18 23.44 4.49
CA ALA A 91 17.50 22.64 5.50
C ALA A 91 18.51 22.08 6.51
N GLU A 92 18.21 22.26 7.79
CA GLU A 92 18.97 21.73 8.91
C GLU A 92 18.23 20.58 9.59
N PRO A 93 18.92 19.67 10.31
CA PRO A 93 18.27 18.60 11.04
C PRO A 93 17.15 19.11 12.00
N GLY A 94 15.98 18.50 11.91
CA GLY A 94 14.77 18.86 12.65
C GLY A 94 13.83 19.82 11.91
N ASP A 95 14.25 20.45 10.80
CA ASP A 95 13.35 21.20 9.92
C ASP A 95 12.29 20.30 9.28
N ILE A 96 11.22 20.90 8.75
CA ILE A 96 10.08 20.15 8.19
C ILE A 96 9.99 20.34 6.68
N LEU A 97 9.95 19.22 5.94
CA LEU A 97 9.62 19.14 4.52
C LEU A 97 8.14 18.77 4.37
N CYS A 98 7.34 19.60 3.72
CA CYS A 98 5.92 19.33 3.51
C CYS A 98 5.35 20.12 2.32
N PRO A 99 4.20 19.72 1.77
CA PRO A 99 3.41 20.59 0.91
C PRO A 99 2.67 21.66 1.74
N ASP A 100 2.56 22.87 1.20
CA ASP A 100 1.85 23.98 1.81
C ASP A 100 0.44 24.17 1.19
N ARG A 101 -0.31 25.13 1.75
CA ARG A 101 -1.68 25.41 1.31
C ARG A 101 -1.79 26.34 0.10
N SER A 102 -0.65 26.88 -0.35
CA SER A 102 -0.51 27.77 -1.51
C SER A 102 -0.08 27.02 -2.77
N GLY A 103 0.01 25.69 -2.72
CA GLY A 103 0.36 24.86 -3.88
C GLY A 103 1.85 24.73 -4.09
N ARG A 104 2.65 24.83 -3.01
CA ARG A 104 4.10 24.67 -3.05
C ARG A 104 4.53 23.47 -2.22
N TRP A 105 5.73 22.97 -2.48
CA TRP A 105 6.47 22.17 -1.52
C TRP A 105 7.48 23.06 -0.80
N VAL A 106 7.62 22.92 0.52
CA VAL A 106 8.37 23.86 1.35
C VAL A 106 9.28 23.15 2.35
N VAL A 107 10.34 23.86 2.74
CA VAL A 107 11.09 23.60 3.97
C VAL A 107 10.72 24.66 4.98
N ILE A 108 10.28 24.25 6.17
CA ILE A 108 9.96 25.14 7.28
C ILE A 108 11.02 24.98 8.37
N ASP A 109 11.59 26.12 8.79
CA ASP A 109 12.49 26.20 9.93
C ASP A 109 11.76 25.85 11.22
N ARG A 110 12.32 24.91 11.97
CA ARG A 110 11.67 24.36 13.17
C ARG A 110 11.57 25.35 14.34
N ASP A 111 12.44 26.35 14.43
CA ASP A 111 12.43 27.30 15.57
C ASP A 111 11.64 28.58 15.28
N SER A 112 11.83 29.15 14.09
CA SER A 112 11.16 30.38 13.67
C SER A 112 9.81 30.15 12.98
N HIS A 113 9.52 28.90 12.62
CA HIS A 113 8.33 28.48 11.86
C HIS A 113 8.19 29.16 10.50
N ARG A 114 9.31 29.67 9.95
CA ARG A 114 9.35 30.37 8.66
C ARG A 114 9.76 29.42 7.54
N ILE A 115 9.22 29.68 6.35
CA ILE A 115 9.63 28.96 5.13
C ILE A 115 11.06 29.40 4.75
N LYS A 116 11.98 28.43 4.69
CA LYS A 116 13.38 28.61 4.26
C LYS A 116 13.56 28.45 2.75
N TRP A 117 12.77 27.56 2.15
CA TRP A 117 12.82 27.22 0.74
C TRP A 117 11.43 26.80 0.27
N SER A 118 11.13 27.06 -1.00
CA SER A 118 9.89 26.64 -1.63
C SER A 118 10.09 26.25 -3.09
N LEU A 119 9.34 25.24 -3.54
CA LEU A 119 9.20 24.84 -4.93
C LEU A 119 7.74 25.00 -5.34
N LEU A 120 7.52 25.76 -6.41
CA LEU A 120 6.25 25.87 -7.12
C LEU A 120 6.45 25.30 -8.53
N MET A 121 5.49 24.53 -9.01
CA MET A 121 5.48 24.03 -10.39
C MET A 121 4.23 24.58 -11.09
N ASP A 122 4.35 24.96 -12.36
CA ASP A 122 3.28 25.65 -13.09
C ASP A 122 2.01 24.79 -13.26
N ASP A 123 2.16 23.47 -13.21
CA ASP A 123 1.10 22.47 -13.38
C ASP A 123 0.77 21.72 -12.08
N SER A 124 1.29 22.14 -10.92
CA SER A 124 0.87 21.58 -9.64
C SER A 124 -0.48 22.15 -9.20
N GLU A 125 -1.39 21.28 -8.78
CA GLU A 125 -2.75 21.62 -8.37
C GLU A 125 -2.97 21.35 -6.89
N TRP A 126 -2.51 20.19 -6.43
CA TRP A 126 -2.61 19.75 -5.06
C TRP A 126 -1.35 18.95 -4.70
N PRO A 127 -0.23 19.65 -4.42
CA PRO A 127 0.96 19.06 -3.84
C PRO A 127 0.62 18.19 -2.63
N HIS A 128 1.06 16.94 -2.67
CA HIS A 128 0.62 15.93 -1.72
C HIS A 128 1.77 15.35 -0.90
N ASP A 129 2.94 15.11 -1.51
CA ASP A 129 4.11 14.59 -0.82
C ASP A 129 5.44 15.12 -1.38
N ILE A 130 6.48 15.11 -0.56
CA ILE A 130 7.86 15.49 -0.89
C ILE A 130 8.87 14.69 -0.06
N LEU A 131 9.85 14.10 -0.74
CA LEU A 131 10.98 13.41 -0.10
C LEU A 131 12.30 13.81 -0.78
N PRO A 132 13.43 13.91 -0.06
CA PRO A 132 14.74 14.01 -0.70
C PRO A 132 14.98 12.78 -1.60
N SER A 133 15.58 12.93 -2.78
CA SER A 133 15.86 11.77 -3.64
C SER A 133 16.93 10.86 -3.03
N SER A 134 16.94 9.58 -3.40
CA SER A 134 17.88 8.57 -2.86
C SER A 134 19.34 8.87 -3.23
N ASP A 135 19.56 9.51 -4.38
CA ASP A 135 20.89 9.95 -4.82
C ASP A 135 21.29 11.34 -4.29
N GLY A 136 20.45 11.97 -3.47
CA GLY A 136 20.67 13.31 -2.93
C GLY A 136 20.57 14.45 -3.96
N ARG A 137 20.23 14.15 -5.22
CA ARG A 137 20.11 15.13 -6.31
C ARG A 137 18.67 15.61 -6.48
N GLY A 138 18.18 16.34 -5.48
CA GLY A 138 16.87 16.97 -5.50
C GLY A 138 15.84 16.27 -4.63
N VAL A 139 14.59 16.31 -5.07
CA VAL A 139 13.43 15.78 -4.36
C VAL A 139 12.53 14.97 -5.29
N VAL A 140 11.83 13.98 -4.73
CA VAL A 140 10.70 13.32 -5.37
C VAL A 140 9.43 13.88 -4.77
N VAL A 141 8.50 14.30 -5.63
CA VAL A 141 7.25 14.95 -5.25
C VAL A 141 6.06 14.26 -5.90
N THR A 142 4.92 14.31 -5.23
CA THR A 142 3.62 13.95 -5.81
C THR A 142 2.67 15.12 -5.85
N ASP A 143 1.91 15.18 -6.94
CA ASP A 143 0.72 16.01 -7.06
C ASP A 143 -0.50 15.11 -7.22
N TYR A 144 -1.53 15.37 -6.42
CA TYR A 144 -2.74 14.57 -6.39
C TYR A 144 -3.63 14.79 -7.63
N GLY A 145 -3.50 15.94 -8.30
CA GLY A 145 -4.18 16.24 -9.56
C GLY A 145 -5.68 16.48 -9.44
N ALA A 146 -6.14 17.14 -8.39
CA ALA A 146 -7.57 17.32 -8.13
C ALA A 146 -8.25 18.44 -8.95
N GLY A 147 -7.49 19.28 -9.66
CA GLY A 147 -7.98 20.40 -10.46
C GLY A 147 -8.25 20.06 -11.93
N GLY A 148 -7.81 18.89 -12.39
CA GLY A 148 -8.09 18.37 -13.74
C GLY A 148 -6.91 18.41 -14.72
N HIS A 149 -5.76 18.98 -14.35
CA HIS A 149 -4.50 18.92 -15.12
C HIS A 149 -3.82 17.55 -15.04
N GLY A 150 -4.27 16.68 -14.13
CA GLY A 150 -3.79 15.31 -13.98
C GLY A 150 -2.58 15.23 -13.05
N GLY A 151 -2.67 14.36 -12.03
CA GLY A 151 -1.61 14.20 -11.02
C GLY A 151 -0.34 13.56 -11.56
N PHE A 152 0.73 13.62 -10.77
CA PHE A 152 2.04 13.10 -11.18
C PHE A 152 2.90 12.65 -10.00
N VAL A 153 3.93 11.87 -10.34
CA VAL A 153 5.13 11.65 -9.53
C VAL A 153 6.32 12.19 -10.32
N ARG A 154 7.16 13.02 -9.70
CA ARG A 154 8.34 13.61 -10.36
C ARG A 154 9.56 13.60 -9.47
N LYS A 155 10.72 13.40 -10.08
CA LYS A 155 11.97 13.85 -9.50
C LYS A 155 12.35 15.20 -10.06
N VAL A 156 12.65 16.13 -9.16
CA VAL A 156 12.93 17.52 -9.48
C VAL A 156 14.19 17.94 -8.75
N LEU A 157 15.12 18.60 -9.45
CA LEU A 157 16.26 19.25 -8.82
C LEU A 157 15.77 20.37 -7.88
N PHE A 158 16.58 20.76 -6.90
CA PHE A 158 16.23 21.81 -5.93
C PHE A 158 15.97 23.19 -6.57
N ASN A 159 16.36 23.38 -7.83
CA ASN A 159 16.08 24.59 -8.62
C ASN A 159 14.77 24.50 -9.44
N GLY A 160 14.01 23.41 -9.31
CA GLY A 160 12.74 23.19 -10.03
C GLY A 160 12.86 22.48 -11.39
N THR A 161 14.08 22.14 -11.85
CA THR A 161 14.24 21.37 -13.10
C THR A 161 13.76 19.93 -12.93
N THR A 162 12.79 19.50 -13.73
CA THR A 162 12.30 18.12 -13.73
C THR A 162 13.33 17.18 -14.39
N ILE A 163 13.69 16.10 -13.69
CA ILE A 163 14.58 15.05 -14.20
C ILE A 163 13.78 13.97 -14.92
N TRP A 164 12.71 13.49 -14.27
CA TRP A 164 11.76 12.54 -14.85
C TRP A 164 10.35 12.81 -14.32
N ASN A 165 9.36 12.31 -15.07
CA ASN A 165 7.94 12.46 -14.76
C ASN A 165 7.18 11.17 -15.07
N VAL A 166 6.38 10.74 -14.11
CA VAL A 166 5.39 9.67 -14.27
C VAL A 166 4.01 10.28 -14.09
N GLN A 167 3.20 10.27 -15.15
CA GLN A 167 1.81 10.73 -15.06
C GLN A 167 1.02 9.75 -14.19
N MET A 168 0.47 10.23 -13.07
CA MET A 168 -0.23 9.41 -12.09
C MET A 168 -1.30 10.22 -11.38
N PHE A 169 -2.53 10.13 -11.87
CA PHE A 169 -3.68 10.83 -11.25
C PHE A 169 -3.93 10.32 -9.83
N LYS A 170 -4.14 11.22 -8.86
CA LYS A 170 -4.25 10.90 -7.43
C LYS A 170 -3.01 10.17 -6.88
N ALA A 171 -1.82 10.57 -7.34
CA ALA A 171 -0.58 10.18 -6.68
C ALA A 171 -0.60 10.70 -5.24
N ALA A 172 -0.69 9.79 -4.29
CA ALA A 172 -0.83 10.12 -2.88
C ALA A 172 0.56 10.20 -2.23
N LYS A 173 0.95 9.17 -1.48
CA LYS A 173 2.16 9.22 -0.65
C LYS A 173 3.30 8.42 -1.26
N ILE A 174 4.50 8.90 -0.98
CA ILE A 174 5.76 8.28 -1.35
C ILE A 174 6.37 7.62 -0.10
N SER A 175 7.05 6.49 -0.28
CA SER A 175 7.94 5.93 0.71
C SER A 175 9.23 5.49 0.04
N LYS A 176 10.37 5.75 0.69
CA LYS A 176 11.64 5.23 0.19
C LYS A 176 11.69 3.73 0.40
N VAL A 177 12.19 3.03 -0.61
CA VAL A 177 12.64 1.65 -0.46
C VAL A 177 14.00 1.69 0.21
N PHE A 178 14.12 1.05 1.37
CA PHE A 178 15.43 0.96 2.03
C PHE A 178 16.38 0.20 1.11
N GLY A 179 17.55 0.81 0.86
CA GLY A 179 18.55 0.32 -0.08
C GLY A 179 19.14 -1.03 0.34
N SER A 180 20.14 -1.47 -0.41
CA SER A 180 20.81 -2.72 -0.11
C SER A 180 21.51 -2.69 1.25
N THR A 181 21.68 -3.87 1.85
CA THR A 181 22.59 -4.08 2.97
C THR A 181 23.98 -3.54 2.65
N ALA A 182 24.81 -3.33 3.69
CA ALA A 182 26.20 -2.93 3.51
C ALA A 182 27.00 -3.86 2.57
N SER A 183 26.62 -5.14 2.47
CA SER A 183 27.21 -6.10 1.52
C SER A 183 26.79 -5.89 0.06
N GLY A 184 25.76 -5.08 -0.20
CA GLY A 184 25.14 -4.89 -1.51
C GLY A 184 24.27 -6.05 -1.99
N MET A 185 24.33 -7.22 -1.33
CA MET A 185 23.70 -8.45 -1.80
C MET A 185 22.21 -8.54 -1.53
N HIS A 186 21.72 -7.97 -0.43
CA HIS A 186 20.32 -8.10 -0.02
C HIS A 186 19.65 -6.74 -0.09
N THR A 187 18.47 -6.69 -0.70
CA THR A 187 17.73 -5.44 -0.86
C THR A 187 16.26 -5.66 -0.58
N SER A 188 15.61 -4.61 -0.06
CA SER A 188 14.17 -4.60 0.09
C SER A 188 13.46 -4.33 -1.26
N SER A 189 14.20 -3.84 -2.26
CA SER A 189 13.74 -3.41 -3.58
C SER A 189 13.36 -4.55 -4.52
N PHE A 190 12.36 -4.29 -5.37
CA PHE A 190 12.05 -5.10 -6.56
C PHE A 190 12.63 -4.49 -7.85
N GLY A 191 13.52 -3.52 -7.72
CA GLY A 191 14.21 -2.84 -8.82
C GLY A 191 14.12 -1.31 -8.74
N GLY A 192 13.35 -0.75 -7.80
CA GLY A 192 13.13 0.68 -7.68
C GLY A 192 13.48 1.24 -6.31
N ASN A 193 13.26 2.54 -6.18
CA ASN A 193 13.75 3.37 -5.07
C ASN A 193 12.60 3.98 -4.26
N TYR A 194 11.43 4.10 -4.89
CA TYR A 194 10.27 4.78 -4.32
C TYR A 194 9.04 3.91 -4.49
N ILE A 195 8.28 3.74 -3.41
CA ILE A 195 6.93 3.21 -3.44
C ILE A 195 5.97 4.39 -3.47
N VAL A 196 5.02 4.38 -4.41
CA VAL A 196 3.98 5.40 -4.53
C VAL A 196 2.61 4.73 -4.56
N ALA A 197 1.69 5.25 -3.75
CA ALA A 197 0.29 4.83 -3.77
C ALA A 197 -0.54 5.75 -4.67
N GLN A 198 -1.42 5.17 -5.48
CA GLN A 198 -2.38 5.90 -6.30
C GLN A 198 -3.78 5.74 -5.72
N ASN A 199 -4.32 6.81 -5.15
CA ASN A 199 -5.58 6.76 -4.41
C ASN A 199 -6.81 6.78 -5.32
N ASN A 200 -7.02 5.74 -6.10
CA ASN A 200 -8.18 5.59 -6.97
C ASN A 200 -8.93 4.28 -6.71
N ASP A 201 -10.18 4.20 -7.18
CA ASP A 201 -11.07 3.07 -6.85
C ASP A 201 -10.48 1.72 -7.26
N ILE A 202 -9.92 1.62 -8.47
CA ILE A 202 -9.19 0.43 -8.93
C ILE A 202 -7.83 0.90 -9.46
N ALA A 203 -6.99 1.36 -8.53
CA ALA A 203 -5.58 1.65 -8.77
C ALA A 203 -4.73 0.89 -7.77
N GLY A 204 -3.46 1.29 -7.66
CA GLY A 204 -2.46 0.44 -7.07
C GLY A 204 -1.36 1.14 -6.31
N VAL A 205 -0.36 0.33 -6.02
CA VAL A 205 0.92 0.74 -5.48
C VAL A 205 1.98 0.43 -6.53
N TYR A 206 2.88 1.36 -6.74
CA TYR A 206 3.90 1.34 -7.79
C TYR A 206 5.27 1.47 -7.15
N GLU A 207 6.24 0.72 -7.64
CA GLU A 207 7.65 0.91 -7.32
C GLU A 207 8.35 1.55 -8.53
N ILE A 208 8.96 2.70 -8.30
CA ILE A 208 9.57 3.56 -9.33
C ILE A 208 11.07 3.67 -9.06
N ASP A 209 11.89 3.52 -10.10
CA ASP A 209 13.35 3.67 -10.01
C ASP A 209 13.82 5.14 -10.10
N GLU A 210 15.12 5.38 -9.97
CA GLU A 210 15.72 6.72 -10.09
C GLU A 210 15.61 7.35 -11.49
N ASN A 211 15.12 6.63 -12.50
CA ASN A 211 14.91 7.10 -13.87
C ASN A 211 13.44 7.37 -14.20
N GLY A 212 12.53 7.14 -13.25
CA GLY A 212 11.09 7.27 -13.46
C GLY A 212 10.44 6.07 -14.14
N CYS A 213 11.09 4.91 -14.17
CA CYS A 213 10.52 3.67 -14.67
C CYS A 213 9.75 2.95 -13.56
N ILE A 214 8.51 2.53 -13.85
CA ILE A 214 7.74 1.63 -12.98
C ILE A 214 8.34 0.22 -13.15
N VAL A 215 9.00 -0.27 -12.11
CA VAL A 215 9.66 -1.60 -12.11
C VAL A 215 8.78 -2.70 -11.50
N TRP A 216 7.80 -2.29 -10.69
CA TRP A 216 6.82 -3.19 -10.08
C TRP A 216 5.53 -2.41 -9.81
N GLN A 217 4.39 -3.09 -9.92
CA GLN A 217 3.10 -2.50 -9.60
C GLN A 217 2.09 -3.55 -9.14
N CYS A 218 1.14 -3.10 -8.31
CA CYS A 218 0.03 -3.90 -7.86
C CYS A 218 -1.26 -3.09 -7.81
N PRO A 219 -2.31 -3.41 -8.59
CA PRO A 219 -2.42 -4.57 -9.50
C PRO A 219 -1.49 -4.47 -10.70
N LYS A 220 -1.22 -5.61 -11.36
CA LYS A 220 -0.31 -5.67 -12.52
C LYS A 220 -0.90 -5.01 -13.75
N GLU A 221 -2.08 -5.44 -14.16
CA GLU A 221 -2.85 -4.87 -15.27
C GLU A 221 -4.22 -5.55 -15.34
N ILE A 222 -5.22 -4.87 -15.91
CA ILE A 222 -6.52 -5.50 -16.16
C ILE A 222 -6.34 -6.63 -17.16
N GLY A 223 -6.94 -7.80 -16.88
CA GLY A 223 -6.84 -8.99 -17.73
C GLY A 223 -5.63 -9.88 -17.45
N SER A 224 -4.73 -9.49 -16.54
CA SER A 224 -3.67 -10.39 -16.05
C SER A 224 -4.17 -11.35 -14.96
N SER A 225 -3.37 -12.37 -14.66
CA SER A 225 -3.52 -13.20 -13.47
C SER A 225 -2.87 -12.55 -12.25
N ASN A 226 -3.24 -13.02 -11.07
CA ASN A 226 -2.70 -12.61 -9.78
C ASN A 226 -2.85 -11.10 -9.50
N ASN A 227 -4.10 -10.64 -9.47
CA ASN A 227 -4.42 -9.25 -9.18
C ASN A 227 -4.96 -9.07 -7.76
N PHE A 228 -4.44 -8.08 -7.07
CA PHE A 228 -5.05 -7.58 -5.85
C PHE A 228 -5.64 -6.20 -6.11
N TRP A 229 -6.88 -6.00 -5.71
CA TRP A 229 -7.55 -4.70 -5.82
C TRP A 229 -7.58 -4.04 -4.44
N PRO A 230 -6.64 -3.13 -4.16
CA PRO A 230 -6.54 -2.51 -2.85
C PRO A 230 -7.69 -1.54 -2.53
N PHE A 231 -8.46 -1.07 -3.52
CA PHE A 231 -9.52 -0.07 -3.36
C PHE A 231 -9.06 1.19 -2.60
N LYS A 232 -8.65 2.22 -3.35
CA LYS A 232 -8.15 3.49 -2.79
C LYS A 232 -6.93 3.30 -1.86
N PRO A 233 -5.83 2.71 -2.35
CA PRO A 233 -4.59 2.69 -1.58
C PRO A 233 -4.06 4.11 -1.42
N HIS A 234 -3.85 4.55 -0.19
CA HIS A 234 -3.43 5.92 0.09
C HIS A 234 -1.97 6.04 0.54
N SER A 235 -1.40 4.93 1.03
CA SER A 235 0.02 4.83 1.33
C SER A 235 0.49 3.38 1.29
N ALA A 236 1.78 3.20 1.10
CA ALA A 236 2.42 1.92 1.23
C ALA A 236 3.90 2.06 1.55
N PHE A 237 4.50 1.06 2.18
CA PHE A 237 5.94 0.97 2.38
C PHE A 237 6.41 -0.48 2.25
N ARG A 238 7.73 -0.64 2.06
CA ARG A 238 8.37 -1.96 1.98
C ARG A 238 8.83 -2.40 3.36
N MET A 239 8.35 -3.56 3.79
CA MET A 239 8.74 -4.19 5.05
C MET A 239 9.63 -5.41 4.79
N GLY A 240 10.69 -5.51 5.61
CA GLY A 240 11.59 -6.65 5.65
C GLY A 240 12.84 -6.47 4.80
N LEU A 241 13.76 -7.41 5.02
CA LEU A 241 15.00 -7.57 4.26
C LEU A 241 15.15 -9.07 3.98
N ALA A 242 14.49 -9.53 2.94
CA ALA A 242 14.55 -10.90 2.45
C ALA A 242 15.57 -10.99 1.30
N GLU A 243 16.42 -12.01 1.32
CA GLU A 243 17.57 -12.15 0.41
C GLU A 243 17.19 -12.46 -1.05
N ALA A 244 15.92 -12.81 -1.34
CA ALA A 244 15.46 -13.22 -2.68
C ALA A 244 14.11 -12.59 -3.10
N GLY A 245 13.88 -11.29 -2.82
CA GLY A 245 12.65 -10.61 -3.23
C GLY A 245 11.40 -11.02 -2.43
N GLY A 246 11.58 -11.65 -1.26
CA GLY A 246 10.50 -12.09 -0.36
C GLY A 246 9.93 -10.98 0.53
N ASN A 247 10.22 -9.72 0.22
CA ASN A 247 9.79 -8.59 1.04
C ASN A 247 8.29 -8.33 0.86
N LEU A 248 7.65 -7.81 1.91
CA LEU A 248 6.21 -7.49 1.87
C LEU A 248 6.01 -6.01 1.62
N THR A 249 5.11 -5.66 0.71
CA THR A 249 4.59 -4.30 0.60
C THR A 249 3.37 -4.17 1.49
N ILE A 250 3.44 -3.29 2.48
CA ILE A 250 2.34 -3.00 3.40
C ILE A 250 1.56 -1.82 2.86
N MET A 251 0.23 -1.93 2.77
CA MET A 251 -0.65 -0.92 2.18
C MET A 251 -1.73 -0.49 3.16
N GLY A 252 -2.01 0.81 3.19
CA GLY A 252 -3.14 1.43 3.88
C GLY A 252 -4.26 1.74 2.90
N LEU A 253 -5.46 1.23 3.20
CA LEU A 253 -6.64 1.36 2.35
C LEU A 253 -7.56 2.44 2.92
N GLU A 254 -7.74 3.54 2.19
CA GLU A 254 -8.56 4.67 2.63
C GLU A 254 -10.05 4.28 2.62
N ALA A 255 -10.60 4.00 1.44
CA ALA A 255 -12.04 3.77 1.30
C ALA A 255 -12.51 2.39 1.79
N GLY A 256 -11.59 1.43 1.83
CA GLY A 256 -11.84 0.06 2.29
C GLY A 256 -11.61 -0.16 3.78
N GLY A 257 -11.00 0.80 4.49
CA GLY A 257 -10.61 0.67 5.89
C GLY A 257 -9.76 -0.57 6.14
N GLY A 258 -8.43 -0.47 6.06
CA GLY A 258 -7.62 -1.68 6.16
C GLY A 258 -6.12 -1.48 6.06
N ILE A 259 -5.41 -2.51 6.54
CA ILE A 259 -3.97 -2.67 6.44
C ILE A 259 -3.73 -4.06 5.86
N VAL A 260 -3.09 -4.15 4.71
CA VAL A 260 -2.81 -5.43 4.06
C VAL A 260 -1.35 -5.53 3.68
N ALA A 261 -0.76 -6.71 3.83
CA ALA A 261 0.56 -7.03 3.32
C ALA A 261 0.44 -7.91 2.09
N ILE A 262 1.10 -7.50 1.01
CA ILE A 262 1.18 -8.26 -0.24
C ILE A 262 2.63 -8.62 -0.55
N ASP A 263 2.81 -9.75 -1.22
CA ASP A 263 4.11 -10.14 -1.76
C ASP A 263 4.35 -9.57 -3.17
N TYR A 264 5.51 -9.92 -3.76
CA TYR A 264 5.90 -9.54 -5.12
C TYR A 264 4.83 -9.87 -6.17
N PHE A 265 4.08 -10.95 -6.00
CA PHE A 265 3.06 -11.40 -6.95
C PHE A 265 1.68 -10.84 -6.66
N CYS A 266 1.57 -9.76 -5.88
CA CYS A 266 0.29 -9.18 -5.47
C CYS A 266 -0.58 -10.10 -4.62
N ARG A 267 -0.03 -11.14 -3.98
CA ARG A 267 -0.85 -12.05 -3.17
C ARG A 267 -0.93 -11.51 -1.75
N PRO A 268 -2.13 -11.34 -1.17
CA PRO A 268 -2.25 -10.93 0.22
C PRO A 268 -1.74 -12.06 1.13
N ARG A 269 -0.85 -11.72 2.05
CA ARG A 269 -0.25 -12.67 3.02
C ARG A 269 -0.89 -12.59 4.39
N TRP A 270 -1.24 -11.38 4.81
CA TRP A 270 -1.95 -11.10 6.04
C TRP A 270 -2.59 -9.71 5.93
N GLY A 271 -3.57 -9.41 6.79
CA GLY A 271 -4.19 -8.10 6.77
C GLY A 271 -5.58 -8.03 7.37
N VAL A 272 -6.11 -6.82 7.33
CA VAL A 272 -7.51 -6.47 7.48
C VAL A 272 -7.93 -5.74 6.21
N MET A 273 -8.95 -6.23 5.53
CA MET A 273 -9.53 -5.56 4.37
C MET A 273 -11.06 -5.71 4.41
N SER A 274 -11.76 -4.73 3.83
CA SER A 274 -13.20 -4.80 3.62
C SER A 274 -13.50 -4.91 2.13
N VAL A 275 -14.62 -5.54 1.81
CA VAL A 275 -15.15 -5.51 0.45
C VAL A 275 -15.65 -4.11 0.11
N TYR A 276 -15.42 -3.69 -1.12
CA TYR A 276 -15.84 -2.41 -1.66
C TYR A 276 -17.09 -2.56 -2.52
N SER A 277 -17.98 -1.57 -2.49
CA SER A 277 -19.18 -1.57 -3.35
C SER A 277 -19.56 -0.16 -3.75
N ILE A 278 -19.96 0.01 -5.02
CA ILE A 278 -20.42 1.29 -5.56
C ILE A 278 -21.90 1.12 -5.95
N TYR A 279 -22.82 1.37 -5.01
CA TYR A 279 -24.26 1.31 -5.26
C TYR A 279 -25.09 2.06 -4.20
N PRO A 280 -25.97 3.01 -4.56
CA PRO A 280 -26.08 3.68 -5.87
C PRO A 280 -24.91 4.63 -6.15
N THR A 281 -24.07 4.90 -5.15
CA THR A 281 -22.87 5.74 -5.25
C THR A 281 -21.75 5.16 -4.38
N LEU A 282 -20.59 5.81 -4.38
CA LEU A 282 -19.43 5.47 -3.59
C LEU A 282 -19.68 5.75 -2.09
N TYR A 283 -19.52 4.74 -1.25
CA TYR A 283 -19.53 4.89 0.21
C TYR A 283 -18.30 4.21 0.79
N TYR A 284 -17.57 4.92 1.65
CA TYR A 284 -16.50 4.32 2.44
C TYR A 284 -17.13 3.38 3.46
N LYS A 285 -16.56 2.19 3.59
CA LYS A 285 -17.11 1.15 4.45
C LYS A 285 -16.07 0.76 5.49
N PRO A 286 -16.36 1.01 6.78
CA PRO A 286 -15.50 0.53 7.84
C PRO A 286 -15.37 -0.99 7.79
N SER A 287 -14.19 -1.49 8.14
CA SER A 287 -13.97 -2.91 8.36
C SER A 287 -14.75 -3.43 9.55
N ARG A 288 -15.01 -4.74 9.54
CA ARG A 288 -15.59 -5.45 10.69
C ARG A 288 -14.73 -5.37 11.96
N TYR A 289 -13.47 -4.93 11.84
CA TYR A 289 -12.52 -4.74 12.95
C TYR A 289 -12.49 -3.29 13.46
N GLY A 290 -13.32 -2.41 12.89
CA GLY A 290 -13.45 -1.02 13.33
C GLY A 290 -12.37 -0.08 12.79
N LEU A 291 -11.62 -0.50 11.77
CA LEU A 291 -10.85 0.44 10.93
C LEU A 291 -11.81 1.14 9.97
N MET A 292 -11.79 2.47 9.94
CA MET A 292 -12.67 3.27 9.11
C MET A 292 -11.96 3.65 7.81
N GLU A 293 -11.01 4.58 7.92
CA GLU A 293 -10.25 5.10 6.79
C GLU A 293 -8.77 5.10 7.14
N THR A 294 -8.01 4.18 6.53
CA THR A 294 -6.60 4.02 6.83
C THR A 294 -5.77 4.91 5.90
N THR A 295 -5.57 6.15 6.33
CA THR A 295 -4.93 7.22 5.54
C THR A 295 -3.42 7.01 5.40
N HIS A 296 -2.77 6.38 6.39
CA HIS A 296 -1.34 6.11 6.35
C HIS A 296 -0.94 4.76 6.96
N VAL A 297 0.05 4.09 6.39
CA VAL A 297 0.83 3.01 7.00
C VAL A 297 2.32 3.35 6.94
N PHE A 298 3.06 3.06 8.01
CA PHE A 298 4.47 3.38 8.14
C PHE A 298 5.22 2.38 9.04
N PRO A 299 6.54 2.21 8.86
CA PRO A 299 7.36 1.44 9.77
C PRO A 299 7.58 2.21 11.08
N THR A 300 7.62 1.50 12.21
CA THR A 300 8.05 2.10 13.48
C THR A 300 9.55 1.94 13.66
N LEU A 301 10.15 2.71 14.57
CA LEU A 301 11.54 2.53 15.01
C LEU A 301 11.83 1.14 15.62
N ARG A 302 10.78 0.38 15.97
CA ARG A 302 10.88 -1.00 16.48
C ARG A 302 10.86 -2.06 15.37
N GLY A 303 10.79 -1.64 14.11
CA GLY A 303 10.64 -2.53 12.96
C GLY A 303 9.24 -3.16 12.86
N THR A 304 8.24 -2.58 13.52
CA THR A 304 6.84 -3.01 13.43
C THR A 304 6.05 -2.14 12.45
N VAL A 305 4.77 -2.45 12.26
CA VAL A 305 3.87 -1.70 11.37
C VAL A 305 2.99 -0.80 12.22
N ALA A 306 2.91 0.47 11.83
CA ALA A 306 1.94 1.41 12.36
C ALA A 306 1.03 1.95 11.26
N ALA A 307 -0.12 2.48 11.67
CA ALA A 307 -1.11 3.03 10.78
C ALA A 307 -1.85 4.20 11.43
N ILE A 308 -2.41 5.05 10.58
CA ILE A 308 -3.37 6.09 10.98
C ILE A 308 -4.73 5.69 10.47
N ASP A 309 -5.70 5.63 11.37
CA ASP A 309 -7.09 5.35 11.06
C ASP A 309 -7.95 6.55 11.46
N TRP A 310 -8.77 7.02 10.53
CA TRP A 310 -9.73 8.12 10.71
C TRP A 310 -10.94 7.66 11.52
N ARG A 311 -10.70 7.37 12.80
CA ARG A 311 -11.69 6.88 13.76
C ARG A 311 -11.71 7.68 15.05
N GLY A 312 -12.86 7.61 15.71
CA GLY A 312 -13.13 8.24 16.99
C GLY A 312 -13.85 9.57 16.84
N TYR A 313 -14.07 10.25 17.98
CA TYR A 313 -14.78 11.53 17.98
C TYR A 313 -13.85 12.64 17.47
N SER A 314 -14.15 13.16 16.28
CA SER A 314 -13.47 14.32 15.68
C SER A 314 -11.93 14.21 15.65
N GLY A 315 -11.38 13.05 15.31
CA GLY A 315 -9.93 12.85 15.27
C GLY A 315 -9.48 11.62 14.48
N SER A 316 -8.16 11.44 14.36
CA SER A 316 -7.52 10.20 13.90
C SER A 316 -6.84 9.49 15.05
N MET A 317 -6.80 8.16 14.98
CA MET A 317 -6.02 7.34 15.88
C MET A 317 -4.78 6.81 15.17
N ILE A 318 -3.62 6.99 15.79
CA ILE A 318 -2.37 6.38 15.35
C ILE A 318 -2.16 5.12 16.17
N ILE A 319 -2.08 3.98 15.48
CA ILE A 319 -1.95 2.66 16.08
C ILE A 319 -0.65 2.01 15.64
N GLU A 320 -0.09 1.16 16.49
CA GLU A 320 0.98 0.23 16.13
C GLU A 320 0.54 -1.20 16.38
N LEU A 321 0.71 -2.04 15.36
CA LEU A 321 0.38 -3.44 15.42
C LEU A 321 1.31 -4.16 16.39
N LEU A 322 0.72 -4.87 17.35
CA LEU A 322 1.44 -5.73 18.28
C LEU A 322 1.46 -7.18 17.77
N GLU A 323 0.46 -7.55 16.98
CA GLU A 323 0.33 -8.88 16.36
C GLU A 323 -0.17 -8.72 14.91
N ILE A 324 0.27 -9.63 14.04
CA ILE A 324 -0.15 -9.67 12.64
C ILE A 324 -1.61 -10.16 12.56
N PRO A 325 -2.52 -9.42 11.90
CA PRO A 325 -3.90 -9.85 11.73
C PRO A 325 -4.02 -11.09 10.83
N ARG A 326 -4.61 -12.16 11.35
CA ARG A 326 -4.87 -13.43 10.64
C ARG A 326 -6.32 -13.54 10.20
N THR A 327 -6.79 -12.54 9.48
CA THR A 327 -8.20 -12.49 9.04
C THR A 327 -8.35 -13.16 7.69
N PRO A 328 -9.54 -13.67 7.33
CA PRO A 328 -9.75 -14.17 5.98
C PRO A 328 -9.51 -13.08 4.94
N LEU A 329 -8.75 -13.39 3.89
CA LEU A 329 -8.39 -12.43 2.84
C LEU A 329 -8.88 -12.96 1.50
N SER A 330 -9.61 -12.12 0.77
CA SER A 330 -10.09 -12.44 -0.58
C SER A 330 -9.38 -11.57 -1.60
N TRP A 331 -9.04 -12.14 -2.74
CA TRP A 331 -8.34 -11.43 -3.81
C TRP A 331 -8.61 -12.08 -5.17
N ILE A 332 -8.22 -11.38 -6.24
CA ILE A 332 -8.63 -11.70 -7.60
C ILE A 332 -7.51 -12.43 -8.33
N LEU A 333 -7.62 -13.74 -8.44
CA LEU A 333 -6.66 -14.52 -9.21
C LEU A 333 -6.78 -14.22 -10.72
N SER A 334 -7.97 -13.90 -11.23
CA SER A 334 -8.16 -13.40 -12.60
C SER A 334 -9.44 -12.56 -12.71
N TRP A 335 -9.40 -11.49 -13.51
CA TRP A 335 -10.58 -10.65 -13.79
C TRP A 335 -10.85 -10.57 -15.28
N ASP A 336 -12.07 -10.95 -15.70
CA ASP A 336 -12.54 -10.89 -17.09
C ASP A 336 -11.59 -11.57 -18.10
N LEU A 337 -10.87 -12.59 -17.65
CA LEU A 337 -9.85 -13.29 -18.43
C LEU A 337 -10.50 -14.24 -19.44
N ASP A 338 -10.09 -14.15 -20.70
CA ASP A 338 -10.45 -15.16 -21.69
C ASP A 338 -9.35 -16.25 -21.75
N PRO A 339 -9.66 -17.51 -21.38
CA PRO A 339 -8.66 -18.56 -21.32
C PRO A 339 -8.14 -19.01 -22.70
N GLY A 340 -8.83 -18.64 -23.78
CA GLY A 340 -8.50 -19.11 -25.12
C GLY A 340 -8.71 -20.62 -25.33
N PRO A 341 -8.50 -21.11 -26.56
CA PRO A 341 -8.75 -22.52 -26.91
C PRO A 341 -7.70 -23.50 -26.38
N ARG A 342 -6.46 -23.03 -26.13
CA ARG A 342 -5.40 -23.84 -25.54
C ARG A 342 -5.45 -23.85 -24.00
N GLY A 343 -6.33 -23.05 -23.42
CA GLY A 343 -6.39 -22.75 -22.01
C GLY A 343 -5.19 -21.99 -21.49
N VAL A 344 -5.28 -21.65 -20.21
CA VAL A 344 -4.28 -20.88 -19.49
C VAL A 344 -4.17 -21.38 -18.05
N TRP A 345 -2.93 -21.41 -17.57
CA TRP A 345 -2.64 -21.60 -16.15
C TRP A 345 -2.67 -20.25 -15.44
N LEU A 346 -3.38 -20.16 -14.33
CA LEU A 346 -3.45 -18.94 -13.53
C LEU A 346 -2.24 -18.84 -12.60
N ASP A 347 -1.05 -18.83 -13.20
CA ASP A 347 0.24 -18.82 -12.49
C ASP A 347 0.65 -17.40 -12.05
N PRO A 348 1.52 -17.27 -11.02
CA PRO A 348 2.15 -18.35 -10.25
C PRO A 348 1.18 -19.19 -9.40
N PRO A 349 1.57 -20.43 -9.02
CA PRO A 349 0.77 -21.25 -8.13
C PRO A 349 0.44 -20.58 -6.79
N LEU A 350 -0.67 -21.01 -6.22
CA LEU A 350 -1.15 -20.60 -4.91
C LEU A 350 -0.34 -21.31 -3.82
N GLU A 351 0.37 -20.55 -2.98
CA GLU A 351 1.03 -21.06 -1.77
C GLU A 351 0.01 -21.22 -0.65
N VAL A 352 -0.34 -22.45 -0.30
CA VAL A 352 -1.48 -22.75 0.59
C VAL A 352 -1.11 -23.42 1.90
N LEU A 353 0.18 -23.70 2.12
CA LEU A 353 0.65 -24.41 3.31
C LEU A 353 0.20 -23.73 4.61
N ASP A 354 0.26 -22.40 4.67
CA ASP A 354 -0.03 -21.67 5.91
C ASP A 354 -1.54 -21.56 6.22
N PHE A 355 -2.41 -21.89 5.27
CA PHE A 355 -3.87 -21.69 5.40
C PHE A 355 -4.61 -22.99 5.70
N ASP A 356 -5.67 -22.91 6.49
CA ASP A 356 -6.43 -24.10 6.90
C ASP A 356 -7.54 -24.43 5.92
N PHE A 357 -8.17 -23.40 5.35
CA PHE A 357 -9.18 -23.55 4.31
C PHE A 357 -8.94 -22.57 3.18
N ILE A 358 -9.14 -23.05 1.96
CA ILE A 358 -8.99 -22.27 0.75
C ILE A 358 -10.28 -22.41 -0.05
N VAL A 359 -10.82 -21.29 -0.50
CA VAL A 359 -11.98 -21.27 -1.40
C VAL A 359 -11.57 -20.63 -2.72
N VAL A 360 -11.75 -21.35 -3.81
CA VAL A 360 -11.55 -20.84 -5.17
C VAL A 360 -12.92 -20.73 -5.84
N SER A 361 -13.37 -19.50 -6.09
CA SER A 361 -14.65 -19.23 -6.75
C SER A 361 -14.40 -18.80 -8.19
N LEU A 362 -15.03 -19.49 -9.13
CA LEU A 362 -14.98 -19.18 -10.56
C LEU A 362 -16.37 -18.78 -11.03
N THR A 363 -16.46 -17.64 -11.71
CA THR A 363 -17.67 -17.17 -12.37
C THR A 363 -17.41 -17.01 -13.86
N ASN A 364 -18.22 -17.66 -14.70
CA ASN A 364 -18.16 -17.49 -16.15
C ASN A 364 -19.12 -16.37 -16.56
N ILE A 365 -18.58 -15.23 -16.98
CA ILE A 365 -19.36 -14.09 -17.48
C ILE A 365 -19.47 -14.07 -19.00
N GLY A 366 -18.89 -15.06 -19.68
CA GLY A 366 -18.98 -15.24 -21.12
C GLY A 366 -20.17 -16.11 -21.55
N ASN A 367 -20.33 -16.24 -22.87
CA ASN A 367 -21.40 -17.05 -23.46
C ASN A 367 -20.98 -18.51 -23.67
N GLY A 368 -19.69 -18.76 -23.90
CA GLY A 368 -19.14 -20.12 -24.07
C GLY A 368 -18.92 -20.82 -22.73
N PRO A 369 -18.98 -22.16 -22.68
CA PRO A 369 -18.66 -22.90 -21.46
C PRO A 369 -17.16 -22.80 -21.14
N VAL A 370 -16.80 -22.82 -19.86
CA VAL A 370 -15.41 -22.88 -19.37
C VAL A 370 -15.15 -24.22 -18.72
N LYS A 371 -14.12 -24.94 -19.16
CA LYS A 371 -13.59 -26.11 -18.45
C LYS A 371 -12.57 -25.64 -17.44
N TRP A 372 -12.55 -26.26 -16.27
CA TRP A 372 -11.59 -25.92 -15.22
C TRP A 372 -11.04 -27.16 -14.55
N HIS A 373 -9.78 -27.06 -14.14
CA HIS A 373 -9.04 -28.14 -13.48
C HIS A 373 -8.22 -27.55 -12.34
N LEU A 374 -8.49 -28.02 -11.12
CA LEU A 374 -7.71 -27.67 -9.93
C LEU A 374 -6.74 -28.81 -9.61
N TYR A 375 -5.47 -28.44 -9.50
CA TYR A 375 -4.38 -29.33 -9.16
C TYR A 375 -3.76 -28.94 -7.82
N ALA A 376 -3.19 -29.92 -7.14
CA ALA A 376 -2.44 -29.72 -5.92
C ALA A 376 -1.08 -30.42 -5.97
N SER A 377 -0.13 -29.89 -5.20
CA SER A 377 1.18 -30.49 -4.97
C SER A 377 1.52 -30.47 -3.48
N MET A 378 2.25 -31.50 -3.04
CA MET A 378 2.81 -31.59 -1.68
C MET A 378 4.30 -31.23 -1.65
N GLN A 379 4.86 -30.82 -2.78
CA GLN A 379 6.28 -30.50 -2.86
C GLN A 379 6.60 -29.33 -1.94
N PRO A 380 7.76 -29.33 -1.28
CA PRO A 380 8.19 -28.20 -0.44
C PRO A 380 8.68 -27.01 -1.29
N ILE A 381 9.01 -27.24 -2.57
CA ILE A 381 9.51 -26.23 -3.50
C ILE A 381 8.99 -26.50 -4.91
N LEU A 382 8.72 -25.44 -5.67
CA LEU A 382 8.44 -25.51 -7.10
C LEU A 382 9.50 -24.72 -7.86
N THR A 383 10.14 -25.35 -8.84
CA THR A 383 11.03 -24.70 -9.80
C THR A 383 10.43 -24.84 -11.19
N GLU A 384 10.63 -23.85 -12.06
CA GLU A 384 10.00 -23.79 -13.40
C GLU A 384 10.17 -25.09 -14.21
N GLU A 385 11.35 -25.70 -14.14
CA GLU A 385 11.67 -26.98 -14.81
C GLU A 385 10.81 -28.17 -14.35
N HIS A 386 10.17 -28.07 -13.18
CA HIS A 386 9.35 -29.13 -12.59
C HIS A 386 7.85 -28.81 -12.59
N PHE A 387 7.42 -27.71 -13.23
CA PHE A 387 6.02 -27.29 -13.24
C PHE A 387 5.08 -28.27 -13.94
N ASP A 388 5.57 -29.26 -14.70
CA ASP A 388 4.67 -30.13 -15.47
C ASP A 388 4.48 -31.55 -14.88
N ASN A 389 5.35 -31.98 -13.95
CA ASN A 389 5.37 -33.39 -13.49
C ASN A 389 4.90 -33.63 -12.05
N LEU A 390 4.58 -32.58 -11.29
CA LEU A 390 4.41 -32.66 -9.83
C LEU A 390 2.99 -32.30 -9.34
N TRP A 391 1.99 -32.44 -10.22
CA TRP A 391 0.62 -32.01 -9.99
C TRP A 391 -0.36 -33.17 -9.99
N ARG A 392 -1.18 -33.26 -8.93
CA ARG A 392 -2.31 -34.18 -8.86
C ARG A 392 -3.60 -33.40 -9.06
N SER A 393 -4.44 -33.80 -10.00
CA SER A 393 -5.78 -33.26 -10.11
C SER A 393 -6.60 -33.63 -8.87
N ILE A 394 -7.21 -32.63 -8.24
CA ILE A 394 -8.05 -32.81 -7.05
C ILE A 394 -9.52 -32.46 -7.32
N ALA A 395 -9.78 -31.62 -8.32
CA ALA A 395 -11.14 -31.31 -8.79
C ALA A 395 -11.11 -30.89 -10.27
N ILE A 396 -12.18 -31.22 -10.99
CA ILE A 396 -12.39 -30.82 -12.39
C ILE A 396 -13.87 -30.49 -12.60
N GLY A 397 -14.18 -29.65 -13.57
CA GLY A 397 -15.57 -29.37 -13.92
C GLY A 397 -15.74 -28.52 -15.17
N THR A 398 -16.99 -28.15 -15.42
CA THR A 398 -17.38 -27.27 -16.52
C THR A 398 -18.41 -26.27 -16.00
N LEU A 399 -18.30 -25.02 -16.44
CA LEU A 399 -19.18 -23.91 -16.11
C LEU A 399 -19.90 -23.45 -17.38
N GLY A 400 -21.23 -23.40 -17.36
CA GLY A 400 -22.01 -22.74 -18.39
C GLY A 400 -21.84 -21.21 -18.33
N GLY A 401 -22.35 -20.50 -19.34
CA GLY A 401 -22.35 -19.04 -19.32
C GLY A 401 -23.28 -18.50 -18.24
N GLY A 402 -22.80 -17.57 -17.41
CA GLY A 402 -23.51 -17.03 -16.25
C GLY A 402 -23.36 -17.84 -14.96
N ASP A 403 -22.81 -19.05 -15.04
CA ASP A 403 -22.69 -19.92 -13.87
C ASP A 403 -21.53 -19.52 -12.95
N THR A 404 -21.65 -19.91 -11.69
CA THR A 404 -20.60 -19.79 -10.68
C THR A 404 -20.40 -21.13 -9.97
N VAL A 405 -19.15 -21.48 -9.67
CA VAL A 405 -18.77 -22.60 -8.81
C VAL A 405 -17.80 -22.13 -7.74
N SER A 406 -17.92 -22.69 -6.54
CA SER A 406 -16.97 -22.52 -5.45
C SER A 406 -16.35 -23.87 -5.12
N ILE A 407 -15.03 -23.93 -5.12
CA ILE A 407 -14.25 -25.13 -4.83
C ILE A 407 -13.62 -24.92 -3.45
N GLU A 408 -14.03 -25.73 -2.48
CA GLU A 408 -13.49 -25.70 -1.13
C GLU A 408 -12.37 -26.73 -0.98
N VAL A 409 -11.22 -26.30 -0.47
CA VAL A 409 -10.07 -27.14 -0.19
C VAL A 409 -9.77 -27.09 1.31
N ASP A 410 -10.03 -28.19 1.99
CA ASP A 410 -9.66 -28.40 3.40
C ASP A 410 -8.17 -28.78 3.48
N ASN A 411 -7.36 -27.87 4.03
CA ASN A 411 -5.93 -28.04 4.23
C ASN A 411 -5.54 -28.02 5.72
N ARG A 412 -6.47 -28.30 6.65
CA ARG A 412 -6.18 -28.36 8.11
C ARG A 412 -5.07 -29.35 8.46
N MET A 413 -4.99 -30.45 7.71
CA MET A 413 -3.95 -31.47 7.86
C MET A 413 -2.64 -31.12 7.11
N LYS A 414 -2.55 -29.92 6.52
CA LYS A 414 -1.38 -29.40 5.79
C LYS A 414 -0.87 -30.38 4.73
N ARG A 415 -1.82 -30.97 3.98
CA ARG A 415 -1.55 -31.99 2.95
C ARG A 415 -1.01 -31.38 1.67
N TYR A 416 -1.39 -30.14 1.38
CA TYR A 416 -1.00 -29.44 0.16
C TYR A 416 -0.14 -28.24 0.50
N THR A 417 0.94 -28.07 -0.25
CA THR A 417 1.81 -26.89 -0.20
C THR A 417 1.38 -25.88 -1.26
N PHE A 418 0.99 -26.38 -2.43
CA PHE A 418 0.62 -25.55 -3.58
C PHE A 418 -0.68 -26.00 -4.23
N LEU A 419 -1.46 -25.03 -4.73
CA LEU A 419 -2.56 -25.27 -5.68
C LEU A 419 -2.28 -24.57 -7.01
N ARG A 420 -2.75 -25.15 -8.11
CA ARG A 420 -2.63 -24.57 -9.45
C ARG A 420 -3.91 -24.77 -10.22
N LEU A 421 -4.43 -23.70 -10.83
CA LEU A 421 -5.70 -23.71 -11.54
C LEU A 421 -5.45 -23.53 -13.04
N ARG A 422 -6.04 -24.43 -13.83
CA ARG A 422 -6.15 -24.31 -15.27
C ARG A 422 -7.58 -24.03 -15.67
N VAL A 423 -7.75 -23.11 -16.61
CA VAL A 423 -9.03 -22.82 -17.24
C VAL A 423 -8.88 -22.87 -18.76
N ASP A 424 -9.87 -23.45 -19.43
CA ASP A 424 -9.86 -23.67 -20.88
C ASP A 424 -11.25 -23.31 -21.45
N ARG A 425 -11.31 -22.80 -22.68
CA ARG A 425 -12.60 -22.71 -23.39
C ARG A 425 -13.16 -24.11 -23.62
N GLY A 426 -14.44 -24.29 -23.32
CA GLY A 426 -15.15 -25.54 -23.62
C GLY A 426 -15.53 -25.67 -25.09
N ILE A 427 -15.72 -24.54 -25.78
CA ILE A 427 -15.98 -24.44 -27.23
C ILE A 427 -15.05 -23.37 -27.80
N GLU A 428 -14.16 -23.76 -28.73
CA GLU A 428 -13.11 -22.88 -29.27
C GLU A 428 -13.64 -21.59 -29.91
N ALA A 429 -14.72 -21.70 -30.68
CA ALA A 429 -15.29 -20.60 -31.46
C ALA A 429 -16.10 -19.57 -30.64
N VAL A 430 -16.42 -19.85 -29.37
CA VAL A 430 -17.25 -18.97 -28.55
C VAL A 430 -16.39 -18.34 -27.44
N PRO A 431 -16.20 -17.00 -27.46
CA PRO A 431 -15.48 -16.31 -26.40
C PRO A 431 -16.07 -16.63 -25.02
N SER A 432 -15.18 -16.92 -24.08
CA SER A 432 -15.52 -17.19 -22.68
C SER A 432 -14.74 -16.21 -21.82
N LYS A 433 -15.28 -15.82 -20.67
CA LYS A 433 -14.61 -14.90 -19.74
C LYS A 433 -14.79 -15.39 -18.32
N VAL A 434 -13.70 -15.54 -17.58
CA VAL A 434 -13.72 -16.06 -16.22
C VAL A 434 -13.20 -15.02 -15.22
N ARG A 435 -13.97 -14.86 -14.14
CA ARG A 435 -13.53 -14.19 -12.91
C ARG A 435 -13.19 -15.26 -11.90
N THR A 436 -11.99 -15.18 -11.34
CA THR A 436 -11.53 -16.11 -10.30
C THR A 436 -11.18 -15.32 -9.05
N VAL A 437 -11.84 -15.66 -7.94
CA VAL A 437 -11.58 -15.09 -6.62
C VAL A 437 -11.08 -16.20 -5.72
N VAL A 438 -10.01 -15.91 -4.97
CA VAL A 438 -9.44 -16.82 -4.00
C VAL A 438 -9.60 -16.21 -2.61
N THR A 439 -10.06 -17.02 -1.66
CA THR A 439 -10.16 -16.64 -0.25
C THR A 439 -9.32 -17.57 0.61
N TRP A 440 -8.43 -16.97 1.39
CA TRP A 440 -7.66 -17.62 2.46
C TRP A 440 -8.43 -17.53 3.77
N TYR A 441 -8.48 -18.62 4.53
CA TYR A 441 -9.06 -18.68 5.87
C TYR A 441 -8.05 -19.17 6.91
#